data_AF-A0A3P7ZWG8-F1
#
_entry.id   AF-A0A3P7ZWG8-F1
#
_cell.length_a   1.000
_cell.length_b   1.000
_cell.length_c   1.000
_cell.angle_alpha   90.00
_cell.angle_beta   90.00
_cell.angle_gamma   90.00
#
_symmetry.space_group_name_H-M   'P 1'
#
loop_
_entity.id
_entity.type
_entity.pdbx_description
1 polymer ?
#
loop_
_entity_poly.entity_id
_entity_poly.type
_entity_poly.pdbx_seq_one_letter_code
_entity_poly.pdbx_strand_id
1 'polypeptide(L)'
;MSTYSEEQRLGVLHLDKTHRRKRNPKRTKRTNFTRSALTEEDKRALKYVQVEPLYQMWCDYYRGLLGDPQKAPDERMLKADYHGALVLVAEAHNPTMIGLVGIVILETRQSFQLITKDDRYLVIPKHGTALQFILDGRVFTVFGDAMRYKPSLRGKRHRLRVALPFFIR
;
A
#
# COMPACT_ATOMS: atom_id res chain seq x y z
N MET A 1 13.55 -55.35 -37.76
CA MET A 1 13.49 -55.10 -36.30
C MET A 1 14.59 -54.08 -36.00
N SER A 2 14.40 -52.86 -35.52
CA SER A 2 13.28 -52.09 -34.97
C SER A 2 13.64 -50.61 -35.22
N THR A 3 12.75 -49.83 -35.84
CA THR A 3 12.95 -48.39 -36.07
C THR A 3 12.52 -47.62 -34.83
N TYR A 4 13.47 -47.02 -34.12
CA TYR A 4 13.15 -46.10 -33.02
C TYR A 4 12.97 -44.69 -33.59
N SER A 5 11.79 -44.11 -33.41
CA SER A 5 11.50 -42.72 -33.82
C SER A 5 12.18 -41.73 -32.87
N GLU A 6 12.70 -40.63 -33.44
CA GLU A 6 13.37 -39.53 -32.73
C GLU A 6 12.45 -38.81 -31.70
N GLU A 7 11.16 -39.13 -31.68
CA GLU A 7 10.13 -38.52 -30.84
C GLU A 7 10.29 -38.80 -29.34
N GLN A 8 11.10 -39.79 -28.95
CA GLN A 8 11.33 -40.12 -27.54
C GLN A 8 12.48 -39.33 -26.88
N ARG A 9 13.19 -38.45 -27.61
CA ARG A 9 14.35 -37.69 -27.08
C ARG A 9 14.05 -36.27 -26.60
N LEU A 10 12.86 -35.74 -26.86
CA LEU A 10 12.44 -34.44 -26.35
C LEU A 10 11.21 -34.64 -25.47
N GLY A 11 11.33 -34.28 -24.20
CA GLY A 11 10.23 -34.31 -23.23
C GLY A 11 9.13 -33.30 -23.58
N VAL A 12 8.38 -33.57 -24.65
CA VAL A 12 7.23 -32.78 -25.06
C VAL A 12 6.03 -33.22 -24.22
N LEU A 13 5.86 -32.55 -23.08
CA LEU A 13 4.62 -32.59 -22.31
C LEU A 13 3.53 -31.91 -23.13
N HIS A 14 2.66 -32.69 -23.79
CA HIS A 14 1.38 -32.21 -24.28
C HIS A 14 0.54 -31.79 -23.08
N LEU A 15 0.50 -30.49 -22.78
CA LEU A 15 -0.39 -29.94 -21.76
C LEU A 15 -1.79 -29.83 -22.37
N ASP A 16 -2.49 -30.96 -22.45
CA ASP A 16 -3.91 -30.96 -22.78
C ASP A 16 -4.63 -30.05 -21.79
N LYS A 17 -5.09 -28.90 -22.30
CA LYS A 17 -6.01 -28.01 -21.59
C LYS A 17 -7.37 -28.71 -21.50
N THR A 18 -7.42 -29.75 -20.69
CA THR A 18 -8.69 -30.18 -20.12
C THR A 18 -9.25 -28.97 -19.37
N HIS A 19 -10.38 -28.46 -19.87
CA HIS A 19 -11.12 -27.39 -19.24
C HIS A 19 -11.56 -27.85 -17.85
N ARG A 20 -10.67 -27.72 -16.86
CA ARG A 20 -10.97 -27.99 -15.46
C ARG A 20 -12.00 -26.96 -15.05
N ARG A 21 -13.27 -27.37 -14.92
CA ARG A 21 -14.32 -26.57 -14.28
C ARG A 21 -13.73 -26.05 -12.96
N LYS A 22 -13.58 -24.72 -12.85
CA LYS A 22 -13.13 -24.07 -11.61
C LYS A 22 -14.14 -24.44 -10.53
N ARG A 23 -13.83 -25.42 -9.69
CA ARG A 23 -14.60 -25.68 -8.47
C ARG A 23 -14.44 -24.42 -7.63
N ASN A 24 -15.55 -23.76 -7.30
CA ASN A 24 -15.51 -22.71 -6.30
C ASN A 24 -14.91 -23.32 -5.03
N PRO A 25 -13.76 -22.82 -4.53
CA PRO A 25 -13.20 -23.34 -3.30
C PRO A 25 -14.25 -23.15 -2.19
N LYS A 26 -14.47 -24.18 -1.38
CA LYS A 26 -15.33 -24.07 -0.19
C LYS A 26 -14.80 -22.91 0.66
N ARG A 27 -15.67 -22.01 1.12
CA ARG A 27 -15.27 -20.88 1.99
C ARG A 27 -14.57 -21.46 3.22
N THR A 28 -13.24 -21.33 3.30
CA THR A 28 -12.48 -21.68 4.49
C THR A 28 -12.99 -20.83 5.65
N LYS A 29 -13.32 -21.44 6.79
CA LYS A 29 -13.68 -20.68 8.00
C LYS A 29 -12.47 -19.80 8.33
N ARG A 30 -12.70 -18.49 8.52
CA ARG A 30 -11.67 -17.57 9.00
C ARG A 30 -11.23 -18.04 10.39
N THR A 31 -10.07 -18.68 10.47
CA THR A 31 -9.44 -19.05 11.74
C THR A 31 -8.65 -17.86 12.28
N ASN A 32 -8.42 -17.79 13.60
CA ASN A 32 -7.68 -16.71 14.26
C ASN A 32 -6.25 -16.49 13.74
N PHE A 33 -5.68 -17.46 13.02
CA PHE A 33 -4.43 -17.33 12.25
C PHE A 33 -4.49 -16.25 11.15
N THR A 34 -5.70 -15.79 10.79
CA THR A 34 -5.97 -14.75 9.80
C THR A 34 -6.57 -13.49 10.42
N ARG A 35 -6.22 -13.17 11.67
CA ARG A 35 -6.57 -11.86 12.27
C ARG A 35 -5.95 -10.75 11.41
N SER A 36 -6.78 -10.10 10.59
CA SER A 36 -6.31 -9.04 9.68
C SER A 36 -6.29 -7.64 10.29
N ALA A 37 -6.61 -7.51 11.59
CA ALA A 37 -6.73 -6.24 12.28
C ALA A 37 -6.13 -6.32 13.68
N LEU A 38 -5.41 -5.26 14.06
CA LEU A 38 -4.91 -5.06 15.42
C LEU A 38 -6.09 -4.93 16.39
N THR A 39 -6.01 -5.63 17.52
CA THR A 39 -6.96 -5.45 18.62
C THR A 39 -6.76 -4.10 19.31
N GLU A 40 -7.71 -3.68 20.13
CA GLU A 40 -7.56 -2.43 20.89
C GLU A 40 -6.42 -2.54 21.92
N GLU A 41 -6.20 -3.74 22.46
CA GLU A 41 -5.08 -4.04 23.34
C GLU A 41 -3.75 -3.88 22.60
N ASP A 42 -3.63 -4.40 21.38
CA ASP A 42 -2.43 -4.27 20.54
C ASP A 42 -2.13 -2.78 20.25
N LYS A 43 -3.17 -2.00 19.92
CA LYS A 43 -3.02 -0.56 19.64
C LYS A 43 -2.56 0.23 20.86
N ARG A 44 -3.00 -0.14 22.07
CA ARG A 44 -2.59 0.49 23.33
C ARG A 44 -1.18 0.09 23.76
N ALA A 45 -0.79 -1.15 23.47
CA ALA A 45 0.53 -1.67 23.79
C ALA A 45 1.62 -1.13 22.87
N LEU A 46 1.25 -0.70 21.65
CA LEU A 46 2.18 -0.21 20.65
C LEU A 46 2.84 1.12 21.07
N LYS A 47 4.17 1.15 21.02
CA LYS A 47 4.99 2.30 21.40
C LYS A 47 5.68 2.91 20.20
N TYR A 48 5.84 4.23 20.20
CA TYR A 48 6.48 4.97 19.11
C TYR A 48 7.90 4.44 18.84
N VAL A 49 8.67 4.20 19.91
CA VAL A 49 10.04 3.69 19.85
C VAL A 49 10.14 2.35 19.10
N GLN A 50 9.11 1.50 19.17
CA GLN A 50 9.09 0.22 18.47
C GLN A 50 8.94 0.39 16.94
N VAL A 51 8.34 1.50 16.50
CA VAL A 51 8.05 1.78 15.09
C VAL A 51 9.14 2.68 14.47
N GLU A 52 9.97 3.34 15.27
CA GLU A 52 11.04 4.21 14.79
C GLU A 52 12.02 3.54 13.79
N PRO A 53 12.45 2.28 13.96
CA PRO A 53 13.26 1.60 12.95
C PRO A 53 12.56 1.45 11.59
N LEU A 54 11.22 1.35 11.58
CA LEU A 54 10.44 1.28 10.34
C LEU A 54 10.53 2.60 9.55
N TYR A 55 10.61 3.74 10.24
CA TYR A 55 10.81 5.03 9.59
C TYR A 55 12.17 5.13 8.91
N GLN A 56 13.23 4.62 9.55
CA GLN A 56 14.57 4.61 8.94
C GLN A 56 14.59 3.76 7.66
N MET A 57 14.02 2.55 7.72
CA MET A 57 13.88 1.70 6.53
C MET A 57 13.07 2.38 5.42
N TRP A 58 12.00 3.08 5.78
CA TRP A 58 11.17 3.79 4.81
C TRP A 58 11.93 4.95 4.16
N CYS A 59 12.77 5.68 4.91
CA CYS A 59 13.62 6.72 4.34
C CYS A 59 14.56 6.15 3.28
N ASP A 60 15.26 5.05 3.58
CA ASP A 60 16.17 4.40 2.63
C ASP A 60 15.43 3.90 1.37
N TYR A 61 14.27 3.28 1.56
CA TYR A 61 13.38 2.86 0.48
C TYR A 61 12.98 4.04 -0.42
N TYR A 62 12.51 5.14 0.17
CA TYR A 62 11.99 6.27 -0.58
C TYR A 62 13.11 7.05 -1.27
N ARG A 63 14.31 7.15 -0.66
CA ARG A 63 15.51 7.69 -1.34
C ARG A 63 15.88 6.86 -2.55
N GLY A 64 15.89 5.53 -2.44
CA GLY A 64 16.11 4.64 -3.57
C GLY A 64 15.07 4.80 -4.69
N LEU A 65 13.83 5.17 -4.33
CA LEU A 65 12.75 5.43 -5.27
C LEU A 65 12.88 6.78 -5.99
N LEU A 66 13.31 7.83 -5.26
CA LEU A 66 13.58 9.16 -5.82
C LEU A 66 14.73 9.12 -6.83
N GLY A 67 15.73 8.27 -6.60
CA GLY A 67 16.89 8.16 -7.47
C GLY A 67 17.70 9.46 -7.45
N ASP A 68 17.87 10.08 -8.61
CA ASP A 68 18.62 11.33 -8.75
C ASP A 68 17.80 12.52 -8.23
N PRO A 69 18.27 13.25 -7.20
CA PRO A 69 17.57 14.41 -6.67
C PRO A 69 17.26 15.45 -7.76
N GLN A 70 18.09 15.63 -8.78
CA GLN A 70 17.87 16.66 -9.79
C GLN A 70 16.75 16.33 -10.79
N LYS A 71 16.23 15.10 -10.77
CA LYS A 71 15.16 14.68 -11.68
C LYS A 71 13.77 14.93 -11.10
N ALA A 72 12.84 15.16 -12.01
CA ALA A 72 11.43 15.29 -11.67
C ALA A 72 10.91 14.00 -10.99
N PRO A 73 9.99 14.11 -10.03
CA PRO A 73 9.40 12.96 -9.35
C PRO A 73 8.75 11.98 -10.36
N ASP A 74 9.10 10.70 -10.27
CA ASP A 74 8.61 9.63 -11.16
C ASP A 74 7.19 9.17 -10.75
N GLU A 75 6.39 8.70 -11.70
CA GLU A 75 5.10 8.03 -11.47
C GLU A 75 5.19 6.88 -10.46
N ARG A 76 6.38 6.30 -10.26
CA ARG A 76 6.63 5.28 -9.22
C ARG A 76 6.28 5.77 -7.82
N MET A 77 6.42 7.06 -7.53
CA MET A 77 6.05 7.65 -6.24
C MET A 77 4.56 7.59 -5.97
N LEU A 78 3.74 7.67 -7.02
CA LEU A 78 2.29 7.47 -6.92
C LEU A 78 1.95 6.03 -6.54
N LYS A 79 2.87 5.08 -6.73
CA LYS A 79 2.70 3.66 -6.40
C LYS A 79 3.48 3.24 -5.16
N ALA A 80 4.16 4.20 -4.51
CA ALA A 80 4.99 3.93 -3.36
C ALA A 80 4.16 3.41 -2.18
N ASP A 81 4.85 2.68 -1.29
CA ASP A 81 4.33 2.37 0.02
C ASP A 81 4.62 3.54 0.98
N TYR A 82 3.68 3.78 1.89
CA TYR A 82 3.74 4.86 2.88
C TYR A 82 3.75 4.32 4.31
N HIS A 83 3.75 2.99 4.52
CA HIS A 83 4.02 2.44 5.85
C HIS A 83 5.45 2.84 6.30
N GLY A 84 5.60 3.30 7.53
CA GLY A 84 6.85 3.85 8.04
C GLY A 84 7.08 5.33 7.76
N ALA A 85 6.28 5.97 6.90
CA ALA A 85 6.45 7.40 6.65
C ALA A 85 6.11 8.23 7.90
N LEU A 86 7.01 9.12 8.31
CA LEU A 86 6.72 10.17 9.30
C LEU A 86 5.97 11.30 8.60
N VAL A 87 4.69 11.47 8.93
CA VAL A 87 3.80 12.40 8.23
C VAL A 87 3.15 13.40 9.18
N LEU A 88 2.84 14.58 8.63
CA LEU A 88 2.01 15.64 9.19
C LEU A 88 0.67 15.65 8.46
N VAL A 89 -0.44 15.77 9.19
CA VAL A 89 -1.74 16.08 8.59
C VAL A 89 -1.78 17.58 8.30
N ALA A 90 -1.52 17.95 7.05
CA ALA A 90 -1.47 19.35 6.61
C ALA A 90 -2.87 19.92 6.37
N GLU A 91 -3.76 19.10 5.79
CA GLU A 91 -5.15 19.48 5.53
C GLU A 91 -6.08 18.33 5.89
N ALA A 92 -7.25 18.68 6.42
CA ALA A 92 -8.30 17.72 6.71
C ALA A 92 -9.68 18.40 6.71
N HIS A 93 -10.71 17.71 6.21
CA HIS A 93 -12.10 18.12 6.37
C HIS A 93 -12.51 18.27 7.85
N ASN A 94 -11.91 17.46 8.72
CA ASN A 94 -12.06 17.61 10.16
C ASN A 94 -10.89 18.44 10.71
N PRO A 95 -11.11 19.71 11.11
CA PRO A 95 -10.03 20.58 11.55
C PRO A 95 -9.26 20.07 12.77
N THR A 96 -9.88 19.22 13.61
CA THR A 96 -9.21 18.67 14.80
C THR A 96 -8.08 17.70 14.45
N MET A 97 -8.02 17.23 13.20
CA MET A 97 -6.96 16.34 12.73
C MET A 97 -5.75 17.10 12.17
N ILE A 98 -5.92 18.38 11.83
CA ILE A 98 -4.85 19.20 11.25
C ILE A 98 -3.75 19.41 12.31
N GLY A 99 -2.49 19.29 11.90
CA GLY A 99 -1.35 19.43 12.81
C GLY A 99 -0.92 18.13 13.50
N LEU A 100 -1.67 17.04 13.35
CA LEU A 100 -1.27 15.74 13.91
C LEU A 100 -0.04 15.20 13.17
N VAL A 101 0.96 14.75 13.94
CA VAL A 101 2.22 14.20 13.41
C VAL A 101 2.42 12.78 13.94
N GLY A 102 2.80 11.86 13.06
CA GLY A 102 3.09 10.49 13.47
C GLY A 102 3.65 9.62 12.35
N ILE A 103 4.15 8.44 12.73
CA ILE A 103 4.62 7.44 11.78
C ILE A 103 3.43 6.59 11.34
N VAL A 104 3.26 6.40 10.03
CA VAL A 104 2.25 5.51 9.47
C VAL A 104 2.60 4.06 9.80
N ILE A 105 1.73 3.36 10.54
CA ILE A 105 1.90 1.93 10.85
C ILE A 105 1.18 1.08 9.83
N LEU A 106 -0.04 1.48 9.46
CA LEU A 106 -0.86 0.73 8.52
C LEU A 106 -1.55 1.66 7.55
N GLU A 107 -1.47 1.28 6.28
CA GLU A 107 -2.25 1.87 5.22
C GLU A 107 -3.41 0.93 4.83
N THR A 108 -4.65 1.42 4.93
CA THR A 108 -5.83 0.69 4.45
C THR A 108 -6.40 1.36 3.20
N ARG A 109 -7.50 0.82 2.66
CA ARG A 109 -8.19 1.46 1.53
C ARG A 109 -8.70 2.86 1.86
N GLN A 110 -9.13 3.12 3.09
CA GLN A 110 -9.85 4.36 3.45
C GLN A 110 -9.14 5.17 4.54
N SER A 111 -8.10 4.65 5.17
CA SER A 111 -7.43 5.34 6.27
C SER A 111 -5.93 5.10 6.28
N PHE A 112 -5.23 6.05 6.89
CA PHE A 112 -3.89 5.90 7.42
C PHE A 112 -3.97 5.75 8.93
N GLN A 113 -3.25 4.78 9.48
CA GLN A 113 -3.16 4.57 10.93
C GLN A 113 -1.77 4.97 11.38
N LEU A 114 -1.70 5.87 12.35
CA LEU A 114 -0.48 6.56 12.78
C LEU A 114 -0.19 6.28 14.25
N ILE A 115 1.08 6.34 14.64
CA ILE A 115 1.51 6.48 16.03
C ILE A 115 2.21 7.82 16.22
N THR A 116 1.76 8.57 17.22
CA THR A 116 2.37 9.84 17.64
C THR A 116 3.54 9.59 18.58
N LYS A 117 4.39 10.60 18.80
CA LYS A 117 5.48 10.52 19.79
C LYS A 117 4.99 10.27 21.22
N ASP A 118 3.74 10.62 21.51
CA ASP A 118 3.09 10.40 22.81
C ASP A 118 2.48 8.99 22.95
N ASP A 119 2.90 8.03 22.13
CA ASP A 119 2.35 6.66 22.04
C ASP A 119 0.84 6.60 21.76
N ARG A 120 0.27 7.64 21.15
CA ARG A 120 -1.15 7.65 20.80
C ARG A 120 -1.35 7.11 19.41
N TYR A 121 -2.19 6.09 19.31
CA TYR A 121 -2.62 5.52 18.05
C TYR A 121 -3.78 6.33 17.44
N LEU A 122 -3.61 6.76 16.19
CA LEU A 122 -4.56 7.59 15.48
C LEU A 122 -5.03 6.92 14.19
N VAL A 123 -6.30 7.13 13.82
CA VAL A 123 -6.86 6.67 12.56
C VAL A 123 -7.32 7.89 11.77
N ILE A 124 -6.60 8.20 10.69
CA ILE A 124 -6.88 9.35 9.83
C ILE A 124 -7.59 8.86 8.57
N PRO A 125 -8.83 9.32 8.30
CA PRO A 125 -9.52 9.01 7.07
C PRO A 125 -8.78 9.66 5.89
N LYS A 126 -8.71 8.95 4.76
CA LYS A 126 -8.10 9.46 3.52
C LYS A 126 -8.98 10.49 2.79
N HIS A 127 -10.28 10.45 3.05
CA HIS A 127 -11.24 11.31 2.38
C HIS A 127 -11.08 12.76 2.88
N GLY A 128 -10.79 13.69 1.96
CA GLY A 128 -10.63 15.09 2.29
C GLY A 128 -9.46 15.37 3.21
N THR A 129 -8.38 14.57 3.14
CA THR A 129 -7.15 14.80 3.90
C THR A 129 -5.92 14.87 2.99
N ALA A 130 -4.96 15.71 3.35
CA ALA A 130 -3.64 15.77 2.74
C ALA A 130 -2.57 15.56 3.81
N LEU A 131 -1.69 14.59 3.56
CA LEU A 131 -0.55 14.30 4.42
C LEU A 131 0.71 14.88 3.80
N GLN A 132 1.62 15.39 4.62
CA GLN A 132 2.92 15.88 4.20
C GLN A 132 4.03 15.14 4.91
N PHE A 133 5.14 14.91 4.23
CA PHE A 133 6.37 14.44 4.84
C PHE A 133 7.57 15.15 4.24
N ILE A 134 8.67 15.12 4.97
CA ILE A 134 9.93 15.75 4.59
C ILE A 134 10.97 14.67 4.39
N LEU A 135 11.65 14.69 3.25
CA LEU A 135 12.80 13.84 2.98
C LEU A 135 13.82 14.62 2.15
N ASP A 136 15.08 14.58 2.55
CA ASP A 136 16.20 15.24 1.86
C ASP A 136 15.95 16.72 1.52
N GLY A 137 15.36 17.46 2.47
CA GLY A 137 15.07 18.90 2.33
C GLY A 137 13.88 19.23 1.42
N ARG A 138 13.12 18.22 0.97
CA ARG A 138 11.93 18.40 0.13
C ARG A 138 10.67 18.07 0.91
N VAL A 139 9.63 18.84 0.64
CA VAL A 139 8.27 18.59 1.15
C VAL A 139 7.50 17.83 0.09
N PHE A 140 6.97 16.67 0.45
CA PHE A 140 6.09 15.88 -0.40
C PHE A 140 4.68 15.93 0.17
N THR A 141 3.69 16.13 -0.70
CA THR A 141 2.28 16.12 -0.31
C THR A 141 1.58 14.92 -0.94
N VAL A 142 0.87 14.16 -0.09
CA VAL A 142 0.09 12.99 -0.46
C VAL A 142 -1.38 13.30 -0.23
N PHE A 143 -2.14 13.43 -1.31
CA PHE A 143 -3.58 13.63 -1.25
C PHE A 143 -4.28 12.30 -0.95
N GLY A 144 -4.92 12.22 0.21
CA GLY A 144 -5.60 11.02 0.69
C GLY A 144 -6.67 10.53 -0.30
N ASP A 145 -7.41 11.44 -0.93
CA ASP A 145 -8.46 11.08 -1.90
C ASP A 145 -7.94 10.27 -3.09
N ALA A 146 -6.77 10.64 -3.61
CA ALA A 146 -6.09 9.90 -4.68
C ALA A 146 -5.60 8.51 -4.21
N MET A 147 -5.43 8.33 -2.90
CA MET A 147 -4.87 7.14 -2.28
C MET A 147 -5.93 6.14 -1.80
N ARG A 148 -7.22 6.35 -2.15
CA ARG A 148 -8.37 5.52 -1.75
C ARG A 148 -8.49 4.18 -2.50
N TYR A 149 -7.36 3.52 -2.67
CA TYR A 149 -7.23 2.19 -3.23
C TYR A 149 -6.57 1.27 -2.21
N LYS A 150 -6.75 -0.04 -2.35
CA LYS A 150 -5.91 -0.98 -1.59
C LYS A 150 -4.45 -0.74 -2.00
N PRO A 151 -3.49 -0.64 -1.07
CA PRO A 151 -2.08 -0.40 -1.42
C PRO A 151 -1.57 -1.40 -2.46
N SER A 152 -1.89 -2.69 -2.29
CA SER A 152 -1.56 -3.78 -3.22
C SER A 152 -2.18 -3.68 -4.63
N LEU A 153 -3.17 -2.80 -4.83
CA LEU A 153 -3.83 -2.57 -6.11
C LEU A 153 -3.42 -1.26 -6.78
N ARG A 154 -2.65 -0.39 -6.10
CA ARG A 154 -2.28 0.94 -6.59
C ARG A 154 -1.43 0.89 -7.88
N GLY A 155 -0.63 -0.15 -8.05
CA GLY A 155 0.20 -0.35 -9.24
C GLY A 155 -0.49 -1.05 -10.42
N LYS A 156 -1.73 -1.53 -10.27
CA LYS A 156 -2.43 -2.27 -11.33
C LYS A 156 -3.28 -1.32 -12.15
N ARG A 157 -3.21 -1.41 -13.50
CA ARG A 157 -4.18 -0.74 -14.39
C ARG A 157 -5.57 -1.22 -14.05
N HIS A 158 -6.32 -0.38 -13.35
CA HIS A 158 -7.68 -0.70 -12.97
C HIS A 158 -8.62 -0.19 -14.05
N ARG A 159 -9.51 -1.05 -14.57
CA ARG A 159 -10.67 -0.61 -15.37
C ARG A 159 -11.64 0.13 -14.44
N LEU A 160 -11.32 1.36 -14.07
CA LEU A 160 -12.32 2.23 -13.48
C LEU A 160 -13.08 2.88 -14.63
N ARG A 161 -14.37 2.56 -14.75
CA ARG A 161 -15.32 3.48 -15.37
C ARG A 161 -15.56 4.60 -14.34
N VAL A 162 -14.57 5.46 -14.11
CA VAL A 162 -14.88 6.75 -13.50
C VAL A 162 -15.56 7.53 -14.61
N ALA A 163 -16.84 7.88 -14.44
CA ALA A 163 -17.44 8.89 -15.30
C ALA A 163 -16.60 10.15 -15.09
N LEU A 164 -15.91 10.59 -16.14
CA LEU A 164 -15.20 11.86 -16.10
C LEU A 164 -16.21 12.95 -15.69
N PRO A 165 -15.85 13.83 -14.74
CA PRO A 165 -16.72 14.94 -14.36
C PRO A 165 -17.13 15.74 -15.60
N PHE A 166 -18.40 16.14 -15.66
CA PHE A 166 -19.00 16.78 -16.84
C PHE A 166 -18.26 18.04 -17.33
N PHE A 167 -17.48 18.69 -16.46
CA PHE A 167 -16.77 19.94 -16.77
C PHE A 167 -15.44 19.79 -17.54
N ILE A 168 -14.97 18.56 -17.79
CA ILE A 168 -13.79 18.31 -18.65
C ILE A 168 -14.23 17.73 -20.01
N ARG A 169 -15.34 18.24 -20.57
CA ARG A 169 -15.84 17.85 -21.89
C ARG A 169 -15.93 19.04 -22.82
#